data_AF-A0A2E0SFV1-F1
#
_entry.id   AF-A0A2E0SFV1-F1
#
_cell.length_a   1.000
_cell.length_b   1.000
_cell.length_c   1.000
_cell.angle_alpha   90.00
_cell.angle_beta   90.00
_cell.angle_gamma   90.00
#
_symmetry.space_group_name_H-M   'P 1'
#
loop_
_entity.id
_entity.type
_entity.pdbx_description
1 polymer ?
#
loop_
_entity_poly.entity_id
_entity_poly.type
_entity_poly.pdbx_seq_one_letter_code
_entity_poly.pdbx_strand_id
1 'polypeptide(L)'
;MRNLLLCLLIVGGVSAYSRYQESQQVQMLAAHRRATVSEGQAAIKQTLGERGLVQFHGVVHNPLPEDEQLLEGNAEQCFPVNIDTSLACEQAIVEVVDLHHCRKLSKDSDCRSGGQIVISLTNSRIDEIFISFHLLDTGQGDFIITMPEKESLQRELQQVFRQFVDEPRLADRNQLNDLMFRLFMNAKASNFDERLGQHFLKTLLGAVHHQLLAANVFR
;
A
#
# COMPACT_ATOMS: atom_id res chain seq x y z
N MET A 1 5.77 -31.69 -53.17
CA MET A 1 6.07 -31.81 -51.72
C MET A 1 7.28 -30.98 -51.28
N ARG A 2 8.43 -31.02 -51.97
CA ARG A 2 9.66 -30.29 -51.58
C ARG A 2 9.52 -28.76 -51.48
N ASN A 3 8.79 -28.12 -52.39
CA ASN A 3 8.59 -26.65 -52.36
C ASN A 3 7.68 -26.19 -51.20
N LEU A 4 6.70 -27.02 -50.80
CA LEU A 4 5.78 -26.71 -49.70
C LEU A 4 6.50 -26.72 -48.34
N LEU A 5 7.42 -27.68 -48.17
CA LEU A 5 8.23 -27.84 -46.95
C LEU A 5 9.23 -26.68 -46.78
N LEU A 6 9.76 -26.17 -47.90
CA LEU A 6 10.63 -24.99 -47.92
C LEU A 6 9.87 -23.72 -47.54
N CYS A 7 8.63 -23.55 -48.05
CA CYS A 7 7.77 -22.44 -47.64
C CYS A 7 7.42 -22.49 -46.14
N LEU A 8 7.12 -23.68 -45.59
CA LEU A 8 6.83 -23.84 -44.16
C LEU A 8 8.04 -23.53 -43.26
N LEU A 9 9.26 -23.89 -43.68
CA LEU A 9 10.49 -23.54 -42.97
C LEU A 9 10.74 -22.02 -42.96
N ILE A 10 10.49 -21.36 -44.09
CA ILE A 10 10.66 -19.90 -44.19
C ILE A 10 9.62 -19.19 -43.32
N VAL A 11 8.33 -19.57 -43.40
CA VAL A 11 7.25 -18.96 -42.60
C VAL A 11 7.48 -19.22 -41.11
N GLY A 12 7.84 -20.46 -40.72
CA GLY A 12 8.15 -20.80 -39.34
C GLY A 12 9.36 -20.06 -38.78
N GLY A 13 10.41 -19.88 -39.59
CA GLY A 13 11.60 -19.10 -39.25
C GLY A 13 11.29 -17.62 -39.04
N VAL A 14 10.49 -17.01 -39.91
CA VAL A 14 10.07 -15.60 -39.78
C VAL A 14 9.21 -15.39 -38.53
N SER A 15 8.27 -16.29 -38.24
CA SER A 15 7.44 -16.20 -37.04
C SER A 15 8.24 -16.39 -35.75
N ALA A 16 9.20 -17.33 -35.73
CA ALA A 16 10.07 -17.53 -34.57
C ALA A 16 11.00 -16.33 -34.33
N TYR A 17 11.57 -15.77 -35.39
CA TYR A 17 12.42 -14.58 -35.32
C TYR A 17 11.65 -13.34 -34.85
N SER A 18 10.42 -13.14 -35.35
CA SER A 18 9.53 -12.06 -34.91
C SER A 18 9.22 -12.16 -33.42
N ARG A 19 8.88 -13.36 -32.91
CA ARG A 19 8.65 -13.57 -31.47
C ARG A 19 9.90 -13.33 -30.62
N TYR A 20 11.06 -13.71 -31.12
CA TYR A 20 12.33 -13.44 -30.45
C TYR A 20 12.63 -11.94 -30.36
N GLN A 21 12.40 -11.18 -31.44
CA GLN A 21 12.53 -9.72 -31.43
C GLN A 21 11.55 -9.05 -30.47
N GLU A 22 10.28 -9.47 -30.45
CA GLU A 22 9.28 -8.99 -29.49
C GLU A 22 9.71 -9.25 -28.05
N SER A 23 10.22 -10.46 -27.75
CA SER A 23 10.74 -10.81 -26.42
C SER A 23 11.92 -9.91 -26.01
N GLN A 24 12.86 -9.64 -26.93
CA GLN A 24 13.97 -8.73 -26.66
C GLN A 24 13.52 -7.28 -26.42
N GLN A 25 12.53 -6.79 -27.17
CA GLN A 25 11.97 -5.45 -26.96
C GLN A 25 11.29 -5.32 -25.59
N VAL A 26 10.51 -6.32 -25.17
CA VAL A 26 9.91 -6.37 -23.83
C VAL A 26 10.98 -6.38 -22.74
N GLN A 27 12.06 -7.14 -22.91
CA GLN A 27 13.17 -7.17 -21.96
C GLN A 27 13.90 -5.83 -21.88
N MET A 28 14.16 -5.16 -23.01
CA MET A 28 14.77 -3.84 -23.04
C MET A 28 13.88 -2.78 -22.38
N LEU A 29 12.56 -2.78 -22.67
CA LEU A 29 11.60 -1.88 -22.01
C LEU A 29 11.55 -2.12 -20.50
N ALA A 30 11.56 -3.38 -20.07
CA ALA A 30 11.61 -3.72 -18.65
C ALA A 30 12.93 -3.28 -17.97
N ALA A 31 14.05 -3.36 -18.68
CA ALA A 31 15.35 -2.88 -18.19
C ALA A 31 15.37 -1.35 -18.07
N HIS A 32 14.89 -0.63 -19.10
CA HIS A 32 14.75 0.82 -19.05
C HIS A 32 13.82 1.28 -17.92
N ARG A 33 12.65 0.64 -17.77
CA ARG A 33 11.72 0.93 -16.67
C ARG A 33 12.39 0.74 -15.30
N ARG A 34 13.17 -0.34 -15.13
CA ARG A 34 13.92 -0.59 -13.89
C ARG A 34 14.97 0.49 -13.63
N ALA A 35 15.72 0.90 -14.66
CA ALA A 35 16.72 1.96 -14.54
C ALA A 35 16.08 3.29 -14.14
N THR A 36 15.01 3.72 -14.82
CA THR A 36 14.28 4.96 -14.50
C THR A 36 13.67 4.93 -13.09
N VAL A 37 13.11 3.80 -12.67
CA VAL A 37 12.60 3.64 -11.29
C VAL A 37 13.74 3.77 -10.28
N SER A 38 14.89 3.16 -10.54
CA SER A 38 16.06 3.25 -9.66
C SER A 38 16.61 4.67 -9.56
N GLU A 39 16.71 5.39 -10.68
CA GLU A 39 17.14 6.80 -10.71
C GLU A 39 16.16 7.69 -9.94
N GLY A 40 14.85 7.49 -10.13
CA GLY A 40 13.81 8.20 -9.39
C GLY A 40 13.89 7.95 -7.89
N GLN A 41 14.07 6.69 -7.47
CA GLN A 41 14.23 6.34 -6.06
C GLN A 41 15.48 6.97 -5.43
N ALA A 42 16.60 7.01 -6.16
CA ALA A 42 17.82 7.66 -5.69
C ALA A 42 17.61 9.17 -5.50
N ALA A 43 16.95 9.84 -6.46
CA ALA A 43 16.63 11.25 -6.36
C ALA A 43 15.70 11.56 -5.17
N ILE A 44 14.63 10.76 -4.99
CA ILE A 44 13.72 10.89 -3.83
C ILE A 44 14.51 10.75 -2.53
N LYS A 45 15.34 9.71 -2.40
CA LYS A 45 16.13 9.48 -1.19
C LYS A 45 17.09 10.63 -0.91
N GLN A 46 17.73 11.16 -1.94
CA GLN A 46 18.60 12.33 -1.81
C GLN A 46 17.82 13.55 -1.33
N THR A 47 16.70 13.89 -1.96
CA THR A 47 15.86 15.03 -1.58
C THR A 47 15.29 14.90 -0.17
N LEU A 48 14.90 13.69 0.24
CA LEU A 48 14.46 13.43 1.62
C LEU A 48 15.61 13.66 2.60
N GLY A 49 16.80 13.12 2.33
CA GLY A 49 17.98 13.33 3.16
C GLY A 49 18.39 14.80 3.29
N GLU A 50 18.34 15.57 2.20
CA GLU A 50 18.58 17.02 2.21
C GLU A 50 17.61 17.79 3.12
N ARG A 51 16.40 17.25 3.33
CA ARG A 51 15.37 17.81 4.22
C ARG A 51 15.39 17.20 5.63
N GLY A 52 16.35 16.31 5.94
CA GLY A 52 16.40 15.59 7.21
C GLY A 52 15.21 14.65 7.41
N LEU A 53 14.68 14.09 6.32
CA LEU A 53 13.59 13.13 6.31
C LEU A 53 14.10 11.75 5.87
N VAL A 54 13.46 10.71 6.37
CA VAL A 54 13.73 9.33 5.97
C VAL A 54 12.42 8.63 5.69
N GLN A 55 12.48 7.67 4.77
CA GLN A 55 11.33 6.85 4.41
C GLN A 55 11.47 5.46 5.02
N PHE A 56 10.41 4.99 5.66
CA PHE A 56 10.30 3.63 6.17
C PHE A 56 9.22 2.87 5.41
N HIS A 57 9.52 1.60 5.16
CA HIS A 57 8.64 0.64 4.52
C HIS A 57 8.35 -0.46 5.52
N GLY A 58 7.09 -0.88 5.62
CA GLY A 58 6.70 -1.93 6.56
C GLY A 58 5.46 -2.68 6.08
N VAL A 59 5.09 -3.69 6.86
CA VAL A 59 3.92 -4.54 6.57
C VAL A 59 2.75 -4.19 7.48
N VAL A 60 1.54 -4.25 6.94
CA VAL A 60 0.30 -3.97 7.68
C VAL A 60 -0.27 -5.26 8.29
N HIS A 61 -0.29 -6.34 7.51
CA HIS A 61 -0.83 -7.64 7.91
C HIS A 61 -0.08 -8.78 7.23
N ASN A 62 -0.20 -9.98 7.79
CA ASN A 62 0.42 -11.20 7.26
C ASN A 62 -0.23 -11.66 5.93
N PRO A 63 0.51 -12.46 5.12
CA PRO A 63 -0.05 -13.13 3.94
C PRO A 63 -1.10 -14.17 4.31
N LEU A 64 -1.92 -14.58 3.34
CA LEU A 64 -2.80 -15.74 3.49
C LEU A 64 -1.97 -17.02 3.69
N PRO A 65 -2.45 -17.98 4.50
CA PRO A 65 -1.93 -19.34 4.47
C PRO A 65 -2.02 -19.89 3.03
N GLU A 66 -1.02 -20.69 2.60
CA GLU A 66 -0.90 -21.19 1.23
C GLU A 66 -2.14 -21.99 0.74
N ASP A 67 -2.93 -22.49 1.68
CA ASP A 67 -4.11 -23.34 1.47
C ASP A 67 -5.36 -22.54 1.05
N GLU A 68 -5.36 -21.22 1.27
CA GLU A 68 -6.47 -20.30 0.98
C GLU A 68 -6.15 -19.47 -0.27
N GLN A 69 -6.00 -20.12 -1.43
CA GLN A 69 -5.84 -19.39 -2.68
C GLN A 69 -7.14 -18.67 -3.07
N LEU A 70 -7.08 -17.34 -3.11
CA LEU A 70 -8.18 -16.49 -3.57
C LEU A 70 -8.56 -16.82 -5.02
N LEU A 71 -9.87 -16.92 -5.24
CA LEU A 71 -10.48 -16.94 -6.57
C LEU A 71 -9.97 -15.74 -7.40
N GLU A 72 -9.47 -16.00 -8.61
CA GLU A 72 -9.14 -14.97 -9.59
C GLU A 72 -10.41 -14.21 -9.96
N GLY A 73 -10.65 -13.08 -9.28
CA GLY A 73 -11.66 -12.12 -9.68
C GLY A 73 -11.17 -11.29 -10.85
N ASN A 74 -11.97 -11.19 -11.92
CA ASN A 74 -11.76 -10.22 -12.98
C ASN A 74 -11.67 -8.80 -12.39
N ALA A 75 -10.79 -7.97 -12.95
CA ALA A 75 -10.72 -6.55 -12.63
C ALA A 75 -12.01 -5.85 -13.14
N GLU A 76 -12.98 -5.65 -12.26
CA GLU A 76 -14.11 -4.76 -12.50
C GLU A 76 -13.88 -3.39 -11.83
N GLN A 77 -14.65 -2.40 -12.28
CA GLN A 77 -14.52 -0.96 -11.98
C GLN A 77 -14.08 -0.66 -10.54
N CYS A 78 -12.98 0.11 -10.40
CA CYS A 78 -12.68 0.77 -9.13
C CYS A 78 -13.85 1.69 -8.78
N PHE A 79 -14.35 1.57 -7.55
CA PHE A 79 -15.38 2.46 -7.04
C PHE A 79 -14.68 3.54 -6.21
N PRO A 80 -14.61 4.81 -6.68
CA PRO A 80 -14.18 5.90 -5.83
C PRO A 80 -15.33 6.18 -4.86
N VAL A 81 -15.28 5.54 -3.71
CA VAL A 81 -16.16 5.88 -2.59
C VAL A 81 -15.29 6.57 -1.57
N ASN A 82 -15.53 7.87 -1.37
CA ASN A 82 -14.79 8.63 -0.37
C ASN A 82 -15.22 8.17 1.01
N ILE A 83 -14.26 7.72 1.80
CA ILE A 83 -14.43 7.40 3.21
C ILE A 83 -13.70 8.48 3.99
N ASP A 84 -14.43 9.50 4.40
CA ASP A 84 -13.87 10.61 5.17
C ASP A 84 -14.00 10.28 6.66
N THR A 85 -12.93 9.83 7.29
CA THR A 85 -12.92 9.54 8.73
C THR A 85 -11.69 10.14 9.39
N SER A 86 -11.85 10.53 10.65
CA SER A 86 -10.79 11.09 11.46
C SER A 86 -10.70 10.44 12.83
N LEU A 87 -9.52 10.52 13.42
CA LEU A 87 -9.21 10.07 14.77
C LEU A 87 -8.37 11.17 15.44
N ALA A 88 -8.88 11.75 16.52
CA ALA A 88 -8.20 12.84 17.23
C ALA A 88 -7.76 12.40 18.63
N CYS A 89 -6.62 12.92 19.07
CA CYS A 89 -6.14 12.87 20.44
C CYS A 89 -5.68 14.26 20.88
N GLU A 90 -5.08 14.37 22.07
CA GLU A 90 -4.62 15.67 22.58
C GLU A 90 -3.48 16.27 21.75
N GLN A 91 -2.69 15.44 21.08
CA GLN A 91 -1.47 15.86 20.38
C GLN A 91 -1.56 15.80 18.85
N ALA A 92 -2.59 15.19 18.28
CA ALA A 92 -2.69 15.03 16.83
C ALA A 92 -4.10 14.72 16.35
N ILE A 93 -4.33 14.97 15.06
CA ILE A 93 -5.49 14.49 14.31
C ILE A 93 -4.96 13.59 13.19
N VAL A 94 -5.61 12.45 12.98
CA VAL A 94 -5.35 11.55 11.86
C VAL A 94 -6.56 11.55 10.96
N GLU A 95 -6.37 11.75 9.66
CA GLU A 95 -7.45 11.82 8.68
C GLU A 95 -7.17 10.89 7.51
N VAL A 96 -8.22 10.28 6.96
CA VAL A 96 -8.15 9.59 5.67
C VAL A 96 -8.14 10.65 4.56
N VAL A 97 -7.08 10.66 3.76
CA VAL A 97 -6.94 11.52 2.57
C VAL A 97 -7.47 10.81 1.34
N ASP A 98 -7.19 9.51 1.24
CA ASP A 98 -7.63 8.65 0.16
C ASP A 98 -7.84 7.23 0.69
N LEU A 99 -8.93 6.59 0.25
CA LEU A 99 -9.18 5.19 0.49
C LEU A 99 -10.01 4.63 -0.64
N HIS A 100 -9.43 3.73 -1.43
CA HIS A 100 -10.03 3.22 -2.64
C HIS A 100 -9.97 1.69 -2.72
N HIS A 101 -10.94 1.10 -3.42
CA HIS A 101 -11.01 -0.33 -3.69
C HIS A 101 -11.17 -0.57 -5.19
N CYS A 102 -10.39 -1.52 -5.73
CA CYS A 102 -10.28 -1.74 -7.18
C CYS A 102 -10.73 -3.14 -7.64
N ARG A 103 -11.67 -3.77 -6.94
CA ARG A 103 -12.26 -5.08 -7.30
C ARG A 103 -13.74 -5.18 -6.92
N LYS A 104 -14.35 -6.35 -7.17
CA LYS A 104 -15.66 -6.69 -6.62
C LYS A 104 -15.56 -6.86 -5.10
N LEU A 105 -16.29 -6.03 -4.37
CA LEU A 105 -16.47 -6.18 -2.93
C LEU A 105 -17.29 -7.44 -2.64
N SER A 106 -16.74 -8.37 -1.87
CA SER A 106 -17.46 -9.52 -1.31
C SER A 106 -16.94 -9.80 0.10
N LYS A 107 -17.85 -10.22 0.98
CA LYS A 107 -17.53 -10.55 2.37
C LYS A 107 -16.60 -11.77 2.48
N ASP A 108 -16.73 -12.69 1.53
CA ASP A 108 -15.99 -13.96 1.49
C ASP A 108 -14.71 -13.86 0.64
N SER A 109 -14.28 -12.63 0.29
CA SER A 109 -13.07 -12.40 -0.51
C SER A 109 -12.28 -11.22 0.03
N ASP A 110 -10.97 -11.21 -0.21
CA ASP A 110 -10.13 -10.11 0.23
C ASP A 110 -10.44 -8.78 -0.49
N CYS A 111 -10.78 -7.78 0.33
CA CYS A 111 -10.98 -6.40 -0.04
C CYS A 111 -9.64 -5.74 -0.36
N ARG A 112 -9.17 -5.95 -1.58
CA ARG A 112 -7.97 -5.30 -2.10
C ARG A 112 -8.15 -3.78 -2.21
N SER A 113 -7.58 -3.03 -1.28
CA SER A 113 -7.68 -1.57 -1.22
C SER A 113 -6.32 -0.89 -1.08
N GLY A 114 -6.27 0.40 -1.38
CA GLY A 114 -5.11 1.26 -1.12
C GLY A 114 -5.57 2.64 -0.66
N GLY A 115 -4.63 3.45 -0.22
CA GLY A 115 -4.95 4.80 0.22
C GLY A 115 -3.82 5.53 0.92
N GLN A 116 -4.19 6.64 1.55
CA GLN A 116 -3.30 7.48 2.33
C GLN A 116 -4.04 8.04 3.54
N ILE A 117 -3.36 8.02 4.69
CA ILE A 117 -3.75 8.80 5.87
C ILE A 117 -2.70 9.88 6.13
N VAL A 118 -3.13 10.96 6.77
CA VAL A 118 -2.26 12.04 7.23
C VAL A 118 -2.35 12.15 8.75
N ILE A 119 -1.22 12.40 9.41
CA ILE A 119 -1.14 12.73 10.84
C ILE A 119 -0.70 14.19 10.95
N SER A 120 -1.58 15.02 11.48
CA SER A 120 -1.31 16.45 11.72
C SER A 120 -1.12 16.66 13.23
N LEU A 121 0.11 16.98 13.64
CA LEU A 121 0.48 17.15 15.04
C LEU A 121 0.16 18.57 15.52
N THR A 122 -0.38 18.68 16.72
CA THR A 122 -0.73 19.96 17.34
C THR A 122 0.49 20.57 18.01
N ASN A 123 0.80 21.83 17.72
CA ASN A 123 1.94 22.57 18.30
C ASN A 123 3.31 21.88 18.12
N SER A 124 3.47 21.09 17.06
CA SER A 124 4.73 20.42 16.74
C SER A 124 5.58 21.22 15.75
N ARG A 125 6.88 20.90 15.71
CA ARG A 125 7.79 21.34 14.63
C ARG A 125 7.83 20.36 13.47
N ILE A 126 7.09 19.25 13.58
CA ILE A 126 6.98 18.21 12.57
C ILE A 126 5.84 18.61 11.64
N ASP A 127 6.15 18.71 10.35
CA ASP A 127 5.13 18.87 9.30
C ASP A 127 4.20 17.64 9.26
N GLU A 128 3.13 17.72 8.48
CA GLU A 128 2.19 16.61 8.33
C GLU A 128 2.89 15.31 7.89
N ILE A 129 2.56 14.21 8.58
CA ILE A 129 3.14 12.89 8.32
C ILE A 129 2.16 12.09 7.48
N PHE A 130 2.55 11.80 6.24
CA PHE A 130 1.75 10.99 5.32
C PHE A 130 2.14 9.51 5.41
N ILE A 131 1.14 8.65 5.51
CA ILE A 131 1.28 7.20 5.45
C ILE A 131 0.46 6.70 4.27
N SER A 132 1.15 6.23 3.24
CA SER A 132 0.52 5.55 2.10
C SER A 132 0.51 4.06 2.37
N PHE A 133 -0.57 3.37 2.02
CA PHE A 133 -0.71 1.93 2.22
C PHE A 133 -1.32 1.27 1.00
N HIS A 134 -0.88 0.05 0.73
CA HIS A 134 -1.53 -0.84 -0.19
C HIS A 134 -1.86 -2.15 0.55
N LEU A 135 -3.16 -2.42 0.65
CA LEU A 135 -3.70 -3.70 1.12
C LEU A 135 -4.00 -4.61 -0.09
N LEU A 136 -3.40 -4.29 -1.25
CA LEU A 136 -3.51 -5.04 -2.47
C LEU A 136 -2.60 -6.26 -2.36
N ASP A 137 -3.19 -7.46 -2.34
CA ASP A 137 -2.73 -8.70 -3.01
C ASP A 137 -2.83 -9.97 -2.13
N THR A 138 -2.73 -11.12 -2.79
CA THR A 138 -2.55 -12.47 -2.23
C THR A 138 -1.36 -12.58 -1.28
N GLY A 139 -0.40 -11.66 -1.35
CA GLY A 139 0.74 -11.53 -0.44
C GLY A 139 0.40 -10.76 0.85
N GLN A 140 1.34 -9.92 1.30
CA GLN A 140 1.22 -9.07 2.48
C GLN A 140 0.75 -7.65 2.11
N GLY A 141 0.00 -6.99 2.98
CA GLY A 141 -0.26 -5.55 2.85
C GLY A 141 0.95 -4.75 3.31
N ASP A 142 1.25 -3.64 2.65
CA ASP A 142 2.41 -2.79 2.94
C ASP A 142 2.04 -1.33 3.18
N PHE A 143 2.95 -0.62 3.84
CA PHE A 143 2.86 0.83 4.02
C PHE A 143 4.21 1.50 3.81
N ILE A 144 4.14 2.78 3.47
CA ILE A 144 5.26 3.70 3.36
C ILE A 144 4.94 4.92 4.23
N ILE A 145 5.88 5.27 5.12
CA ILE A 145 5.81 6.47 5.95
C ILE A 145 7.09 7.28 5.80
N THR A 146 6.95 8.60 5.65
CA THR A 146 8.09 9.54 5.64
C THR A 146 8.11 10.30 6.95
N MET A 147 9.24 10.28 7.66
CA MET A 147 9.38 10.86 8.99
C MET A 147 10.69 11.64 9.15
N PRO A 148 10.82 12.53 10.14
CA PRO A 148 12.09 13.17 10.46
C PRO A 148 13.18 12.15 10.82
N GLU A 149 14.41 12.40 10.39
CA GLU A 149 15.60 11.61 10.78
C GLU A 149 16.03 11.89 12.22
N LYS A 150 15.74 13.09 12.72
CA LYS A 150 16.16 13.54 14.05
C LYS A 150 15.44 12.75 15.15
N GLU A 151 16.20 12.03 15.97
CA GLU A 151 15.69 11.18 17.06
C GLU A 151 14.73 11.91 18.01
N SER A 152 14.99 13.19 18.33
CA SER A 152 14.11 13.94 19.22
C SER A 152 12.69 14.10 18.66
N LEU A 153 12.57 14.25 17.34
CA LEU A 153 11.29 14.37 16.63
C LEU A 153 10.63 12.99 16.46
N GLN A 154 11.43 11.94 16.25
CA GLN A 154 10.92 10.56 16.23
C GLN A 154 10.32 10.16 17.58
N ARG A 155 10.93 10.59 18.70
CA ARG A 155 10.38 10.39 20.05
C ARG A 155 9.07 11.12 20.28
N GLU A 156 8.93 12.34 19.77
CA GLU A 156 7.68 13.09 19.80
C GLU A 156 6.59 12.34 19.01
N LEU A 157 6.91 11.86 17.82
CA LEU A 157 5.98 11.07 17.00
C LEU A 157 5.60 9.74 17.67
N GLN A 158 6.54 9.08 18.37
CA GLN A 158 6.25 7.87 19.16
C GLN A 158 5.19 8.15 20.24
N GLN A 159 5.26 9.28 20.93
CA GLN A 159 4.27 9.66 21.94
C GLN A 159 2.88 9.84 21.34
N VAL A 160 2.80 10.40 20.13
CA VAL A 160 1.55 10.51 19.37
C VAL A 160 0.98 9.12 19.04
N PHE A 161 1.79 8.21 18.50
CA PHE A 161 1.35 6.83 18.21
C PHE A 161 0.82 6.10 19.46
N ARG A 162 1.44 6.30 20.63
CA ARG A 162 1.01 5.70 21.91
C ARG A 162 -0.33 6.21 22.41
N GLN A 163 -0.80 7.38 21.98
CA GLN A 163 -2.13 7.89 22.34
C GLN A 163 -3.25 7.31 21.48
N PHE A 164 -2.93 6.88 20.27
CA PHE A 164 -3.91 6.28 19.37
C PHE A 164 -4.05 4.78 19.56
N VAL A 165 -2.97 4.11 19.97
CA VAL A 165 -2.88 2.66 20.04
C VAL A 165 -2.17 2.20 21.31
N ASP A 166 -2.93 1.51 22.17
CA ASP A 166 -2.43 0.96 23.44
C ASP A 166 -1.48 -0.23 23.22
N GLU A 167 -1.82 -1.13 22.28
CA GLU A 167 -1.06 -2.35 21.98
C GLU A 167 -0.68 -2.43 20.49
N PRO A 168 0.56 -2.06 20.12
CA PRO A 168 1.03 -2.10 18.74
C PRO A 168 1.22 -3.53 18.25
N ARG A 169 0.45 -3.92 17.23
CA ARG A 169 0.51 -5.24 16.61
C ARG A 169 0.20 -5.14 15.12
N LEU A 170 0.68 -6.13 14.35
CA LEU A 170 0.19 -6.32 12.99
C LEU A 170 -1.33 -6.49 12.98
N ALA A 171 -1.97 -5.97 11.94
CA ALA A 171 -3.39 -6.17 11.74
C ALA A 171 -3.68 -7.64 11.42
N ASP A 172 -4.74 -8.18 12.02
CA ASP A 172 -5.29 -9.45 11.57
C ASP A 172 -5.94 -9.26 10.19
N ARG A 173 -5.55 -10.10 9.22
CA ARG A 173 -5.98 -9.95 7.83
C ARG A 173 -7.49 -10.07 7.69
N ASN A 174 -8.10 -11.06 8.34
CA ASN A 174 -9.53 -11.33 8.23
C ASN A 174 -10.35 -10.24 8.90
N GLN A 175 -9.91 -9.76 10.06
CA GLN A 175 -10.52 -8.61 10.74
C GLN A 175 -10.43 -7.34 9.90
N LEU A 176 -9.25 -7.06 9.32
CA LEU A 176 -9.07 -5.90 8.45
C LEU A 176 -9.93 -6.02 7.19
N ASN A 177 -10.07 -7.23 6.62
CA ASN A 177 -10.91 -7.47 5.47
C ASN A 177 -12.40 -7.19 5.77
N ASP A 178 -12.95 -7.73 6.88
CA ASP A 178 -14.33 -7.46 7.29
C ASP A 178 -14.56 -5.95 7.55
N LEU A 179 -13.58 -5.30 8.18
CA LEU A 179 -13.63 -3.87 8.46
C LEU A 179 -13.70 -3.04 7.18
N MET A 180 -12.83 -3.34 6.20
CA MET A 180 -12.80 -2.69 4.89
C MET A 180 -14.09 -2.96 4.11
N PHE A 181 -14.56 -4.21 4.08
CA PHE A 181 -15.81 -4.57 3.42
C PHE A 181 -16.98 -3.74 3.95
N ARG A 182 -17.12 -3.67 5.28
CA ARG A 182 -18.18 -2.89 5.92
C ARG A 182 -18.05 -1.40 5.65
N LEU A 183 -16.84 -0.85 5.66
CA LEU A 183 -16.59 0.56 5.34
C LEU A 183 -17.05 0.90 3.93
N PHE A 184 -16.62 0.14 2.93
CA PHE A 184 -17.01 0.39 1.54
C PHE A 184 -18.49 0.13 1.29
N MET A 185 -19.08 -0.89 1.90
CA MET A 185 -20.51 -1.17 1.75
C MET A 185 -21.38 -0.08 2.41
N ASN A 186 -21.00 0.41 3.58
CA ASN A 186 -21.68 1.54 4.24
C ASN A 186 -21.58 2.80 3.39
N ALA A 187 -20.38 3.14 2.93
CA ALA A 187 -20.16 4.33 2.14
C ALA A 187 -20.87 4.26 0.77
N LYS A 188 -20.94 3.07 0.15
CA LYS A 188 -21.75 2.82 -1.05
C LYS A 188 -23.25 3.02 -0.80
N ALA A 189 -23.73 2.69 0.39
CA ALA A 189 -25.11 2.95 0.83
C ALA A 189 -25.32 4.40 1.32
N SER A 190 -24.32 5.28 1.18
CA SER A 190 -24.33 6.65 1.72
C SER A 190 -24.58 6.69 3.24
N ASN A 191 -24.18 5.63 3.94
CA ASN A 191 -24.21 5.55 5.40
C ASN A 191 -22.78 5.74 5.92
N PHE A 192 -22.59 6.69 6.83
CA PHE A 192 -21.30 6.95 7.44
C PHE A 192 -21.27 6.38 8.86
N ASP A 193 -20.38 5.42 9.10
CA ASP A 193 -20.13 4.83 10.42
C ASP A 193 -18.77 5.28 10.93
N GLU A 194 -18.78 6.37 11.71
CA GLU A 194 -17.57 6.99 12.26
C GLU A 194 -16.77 6.02 13.13
N ARG A 195 -17.44 5.16 13.91
CA ARG A 195 -16.77 4.18 14.79
C ARG A 195 -16.01 3.15 13.98
N LEU A 196 -16.58 2.74 12.85
CA LEU A 196 -15.93 1.83 11.92
C LEU A 196 -14.69 2.47 11.30
N GLY A 197 -14.77 3.73 10.90
CA GLY A 197 -13.64 4.49 10.36
C GLY A 197 -12.51 4.68 11.38
N GLN A 198 -12.86 5.04 12.63
CA GLN A 198 -11.90 5.13 13.73
C GLN A 198 -11.24 3.79 14.06
N HIS A 199 -11.98 2.68 14.00
CA HIS A 199 -11.44 1.34 14.19
C HIS A 199 -10.43 1.00 13.10
N PHE A 200 -10.71 1.38 11.85
CA PHE A 200 -9.78 1.22 10.73
C PHE A 200 -8.50 2.02 10.96
N LEU A 201 -8.60 3.31 11.30
CA LEU A 201 -7.45 4.16 11.59
C LEU A 201 -6.59 3.59 12.73
N LYS A 202 -7.21 3.16 13.85
CA LYS A 202 -6.47 2.54 14.96
C LYS A 202 -5.76 1.24 14.55
N THR A 203 -6.42 0.41 13.73
CA THR A 203 -5.85 -0.85 13.24
C THR A 203 -4.61 -0.58 12.37
N LEU A 204 -4.72 0.36 11.44
CA LEU A 204 -3.62 0.74 10.56
C LEU A 204 -2.46 1.38 11.33
N LEU A 205 -2.74 2.36 12.19
CA LEU A 205 -1.74 3.00 13.04
C LEU A 205 -1.04 2.00 13.97
N GLY A 206 -1.76 0.98 14.45
CA GLY A 206 -1.20 -0.04 15.32
C GLY A 206 -0.19 -0.92 14.60
N ALA A 207 -0.48 -1.30 13.35
CA ALA A 207 0.46 -2.04 12.51
C ALA A 207 1.70 -1.22 12.15
N VAL A 208 1.51 0.07 11.82
CA VAL A 208 2.61 0.99 11.54
C VAL A 208 3.50 1.15 12.78
N HIS A 209 2.91 1.44 13.94
CA HIS A 209 3.64 1.60 15.19
C HIS A 209 4.42 0.32 15.55
N HIS A 210 3.81 -0.85 15.38
CA HIS A 210 4.45 -2.14 15.60
C HIS A 210 5.72 -2.31 14.75
N GLN A 211 5.63 -2.03 13.44
CA GLN A 211 6.76 -2.14 12.51
C GLN A 211 7.87 -1.12 12.82
N LEU A 212 7.51 0.12 13.16
CA LEU A 212 8.50 1.15 13.54
C LEU A 212 9.23 0.79 14.84
N LEU A 213 8.54 0.18 15.81
CA LEU A 213 9.18 -0.36 17.03
C LEU A 213 10.10 -1.54 16.69
N ALA A 214 9.63 -2.50 15.91
CA ALA A 214 10.43 -3.67 15.53
C ALA A 214 11.71 -3.29 14.76
N ALA A 215 11.64 -2.24 13.94
CA ALA A 215 12.79 -1.68 13.22
C ALA A 215 13.69 -0.78 14.08
N ASN A 216 13.39 -0.60 15.38
CA ASN A 216 14.10 0.30 16.30
C ASN A 216 14.21 1.74 15.76
N VAL A 217 13.12 2.24 15.18
CA VAL A 217 13.03 3.64 14.71
C VAL A 217 12.86 4.58 15.89
N PHE A 218 12.01 4.22 16.86
CA PHE A 218 11.79 5.02 18.05
C PHE A 218 12.77 4.63 19.16
N ARG A 219 13.99 5.19 19.11
CA ARG A 219 15.04 4.99 20.10
C ARG A 219 14.99 5.99 21.25
#